data_AF-A0A1N6G8X8-F1
#
_entry.id   AF-A0A1N6G8X8-F1
#
_cell.length_a   1.000
_cell.length_b   1.000
_cell.length_c   1.000
_cell.angle_alpha   90.00
_cell.angle_beta   90.00
_cell.angle_gamma   90.00
#
_symmetry.space_group_name_H-M   'P 1'
#
loop_
_entity.id
_entity.type
_entity.pdbx_description
1 polymer ?
#
loop_
_entity_poly.entity_id
_entity_poly.type
_entity_poly.pdbx_seq_one_letter_code
_entity_poly.pdbx_strand_id
1 'polypeptide(L)'
;MDAAGALIVVPESADYEVRRELLRIGIRSAVGRLDQVESVLVYDPLTTPAMRRAAEFWAFVRRSGVPTADPKALDADCILAAQTSLLGGPGDAVTIATTNAVHLNRFPGIDARQWDLITG
;
A
#
# COMPACT_ATOMS: atom_id res chain seq x y z
N MET A 1 3.56 -13.97 10.61
CA MET A 1 4.78 -14.10 9.81
C MET A 1 4.49 -15.04 8.65
N ASP A 2 5.10 -14.83 7.49
CA ASP A 2 5.01 -15.78 6.38
C ASP A 2 5.92 -17.00 6.60
N ALA A 3 5.99 -17.90 5.62
CA ALA A 3 6.82 -19.10 5.67
C ALA A 3 8.34 -18.80 5.74
N ALA A 4 8.76 -17.58 5.40
CA ALA A 4 10.15 -17.13 5.45
C ALA A 4 10.46 -16.28 6.70
N GLY A 5 9.47 -16.04 7.58
CA GLY A 5 9.63 -15.24 8.79
C GLY A 5 9.36 -13.74 8.61
N ALA A 6 8.90 -13.30 7.44
CA ALA A 6 8.57 -11.91 7.19
C ALA A 6 7.28 -11.49 7.91
N LEU A 7 7.25 -10.27 8.42
CA LEU A 7 6.03 -9.67 8.94
C LEU A 7 5.16 -9.19 7.78
N ILE A 8 3.98 -9.81 7.60
CA ILE A 8 2.98 -9.32 6.65
C ILE A 8 2.16 -8.23 7.31
N VAL A 9 2.08 -7.08 6.65
CA VAL A 9 1.35 -5.90 7.10
C VAL A 9 0.31 -5.50 6.04
N VAL A 10 -0.88 -5.08 6.48
CA VAL A 10 -1.95 -4.57 5.64
C VAL A 10 -2.08 -3.06 5.84
N PRO A 11 -1.75 -2.23 4.84
CA PRO A 11 -2.02 -0.80 4.92
C PRO A 11 -3.51 -0.53 4.95
N GLU A 12 -3.99 0.34 5.86
CA GLU A 12 -5.40 0.75 5.90
C GLU A 12 -5.90 1.32 4.57
N SER A 13 -5.04 2.00 3.81
CA SER A 13 -5.38 2.49 2.48
C SER A 13 -5.75 1.37 1.51
N ALA A 14 -5.05 0.23 1.56
CA ALA A 14 -5.30 -0.93 0.73
C ALA A 14 -6.58 -1.68 1.15
N ASP A 15 -6.80 -1.84 2.46
CA ASP A 15 -8.08 -2.38 2.97
C ASP A 15 -9.24 -1.51 2.50
N TYR A 16 -9.16 -0.19 2.66
CA TYR A 16 -10.18 0.74 2.21
C TYR A 16 -10.49 0.61 0.71
N GLU A 17 -9.47 0.54 -0.16
CA GLU A 17 -9.66 0.43 -1.61
C GLU A 17 -10.40 -0.85 -2.01
N VAL A 18 -10.04 -1.99 -1.41
CA VAL A 18 -10.70 -3.27 -1.67
C VAL A 18 -12.10 -3.27 -1.06
N ARG A 19 -12.22 -2.87 0.20
CA ARG A 19 -13.46 -2.87 0.98
C ARG A 19 -14.52 -2.00 0.33
N ARG A 20 -14.18 -0.75 -0.06
CA ARG A 20 -15.15 0.18 -0.65
C ARG A 20 -15.74 -0.37 -1.95
N GLU A 21 -14.94 -1.08 -2.75
CA GLU A 21 -15.39 -1.64 -4.02
C GLU A 21 -16.28 -2.86 -3.78
N LEU A 22 -15.88 -3.76 -2.88
CA LEU A 22 -16.70 -4.90 -2.47
C LEU A 22 -18.05 -4.47 -1.89
N LEU A 23 -18.08 -3.39 -1.10
CA LEU A 23 -19.31 -2.78 -0.59
C LEU A 23 -20.14 -2.18 -1.73
N ARG A 24 -19.53 -1.44 -2.66
CA ARG A 24 -20.20 -0.82 -3.82
C ARG A 24 -20.92 -1.87 -4.68
N ILE A 25 -20.30 -3.03 -4.89
CA ILE A 25 -20.88 -4.14 -5.67
C ILE A 25 -21.69 -5.14 -4.83
N GLY A 26 -21.79 -4.93 -3.52
CA GLY A 26 -22.66 -5.70 -2.62
C GLY A 26 -22.17 -7.10 -2.24
N ILE A 27 -20.89 -7.45 -2.42
CA ILE A 27 -20.36 -8.79 -2.09
C ILE A 27 -20.03 -8.89 -0.60
N ARG A 28 -21.07 -9.10 0.22
CA ARG A 28 -20.94 -9.20 1.69
C ARG A 28 -20.02 -10.34 2.15
N SER A 29 -20.01 -11.47 1.45
CA SER A 29 -19.14 -12.61 1.78
C SER A 29 -17.66 -12.31 1.61
N ALA A 30 -17.29 -11.44 0.67
CA ALA A 30 -15.91 -11.00 0.48
C ALA A 30 -15.50 -9.97 1.55
N VAL A 31 -16.41 -9.06 1.94
CA VAL A 31 -16.19 -8.15 3.08
C VAL A 31 -15.96 -8.96 4.36
N GLY A 32 -16.79 -9.96 4.63
CA GLY A 32 -16.60 -10.83 5.80
C GLY A 32 -15.29 -11.61 5.81
N ARG A 33 -14.73 -11.94 4.63
CA ARG A 33 -13.36 -12.50 4.54
C ARG A 33 -12.29 -11.46 4.83
N LEU A 34 -12.49 -10.21 4.39
CA LEU A 34 -11.58 -9.12 4.70
C LEU A 34 -11.55 -8.82 6.21
N ASP A 35 -12.69 -8.87 6.89
CA ASP A 35 -12.78 -8.73 8.35
C ASP A 35 -11.98 -9.80 9.11
N GLN A 36 -11.85 -11.00 8.53
CA GLN A 36 -11.03 -12.06 9.11
C GLN A 36 -9.52 -11.79 8.97
N VAL A 37 -9.09 -11.01 7.99
CA VAL A 37 -7.68 -10.64 7.80
C VAL A 37 -7.17 -9.81 8.98
N GLU A 38 -7.98 -8.90 9.50
CA GLU A 38 -7.66 -8.08 10.68
C GLU A 38 -7.37 -8.92 11.93
N SER A 39 -7.95 -10.11 12.02
CA SER A 39 -7.71 -11.01 13.16
C SER A 39 -6.35 -11.73 13.12
N VAL A 40 -5.66 -11.72 11.97
CA VAL A 40 -4.43 -12.50 11.76
C VAL A 40 -3.23 -11.68 11.28
N LEU A 41 -3.45 -10.52 10.65
CA LEU A 41 -2.40 -9.64 10.14
C LEU A 41 -2.35 -8.31 10.89
N VAL A 42 -1.17 -7.69 10.87
CA VAL A 42 -0.97 -6.36 11.45
C VAL A 42 -1.45 -5.32 10.45
N TYR A 43 -2.22 -4.34 10.92
CA TYR A 43 -2.65 -3.21 10.11
C TYR A 43 -1.71 -2.02 10.31
N ASP A 44 -1.30 -1.38 9.22
CA ASP A 44 -0.59 -0.09 9.26
C ASP A 44 -1.60 1.07 9.16
N PRO A 45 -1.71 1.91 10.21
CA PRO A 45 -2.73 2.94 10.28
C PRO A 45 -2.46 4.13 9.36
N LEU A 46 -3.52 4.81 8.94
CA LEU A 46 -3.43 6.06 8.20
C LEU A 46 -3.07 7.21 9.15
N THR A 47 -1.78 7.48 9.28
CA THR A 47 -1.28 8.53 10.18
C THR A 47 -1.14 9.88 9.48
N THR A 48 -1.11 10.97 10.27
CA THR A 48 -0.82 12.30 9.72
C THR A 48 0.55 12.38 9.01
N PRO A 49 1.65 11.80 9.56
CA PRO A 49 2.91 11.69 8.82
C PRO A 49 2.76 10.99 7.47
N ALA A 50 2.03 9.86 7.39
CA ALA A 50 1.80 9.15 6.13
C ALA A 50 1.07 10.04 5.12
N MET A 51 0.01 10.74 5.52
CA MET A 51 -0.71 11.64 4.62
C MET A 51 0.11 12.84 4.13
N ARG A 52 0.97 13.40 4.98
CA ARG A 52 1.91 14.47 4.58
C ARG A 52 2.94 13.94 3.58
N ARG A 53 3.49 12.76 3.83
CA ARG A 53 4.44 12.10 2.92
C ARG A 53 3.77 11.73 1.58
N ALA A 54 2.51 11.34 1.60
CA ALA A 54 1.73 11.07 0.38
C ALA A 54 1.58 12.33 -0.47
N ALA A 55 1.34 13.50 0.13
CA ALA A 55 1.28 14.77 -0.60
C ALA A 55 2.63 15.13 -1.25
N GLU A 56 3.74 14.86 -0.58
CA GLU A 56 5.09 15.05 -1.15
C GLU A 56 5.31 14.12 -2.36
N PHE A 57 4.93 12.85 -2.24
CA PHE A 57 5.00 11.88 -3.33
C PHE A 57 4.09 12.23 -4.51
N TRP A 58 2.86 12.67 -4.25
CA TRP A 58 1.94 13.16 -5.29
C TRP A 58 2.52 14.34 -6.06
N ALA A 59 3.09 15.32 -5.34
CA ALA A 59 3.74 16.47 -5.97
C ALA A 59 4.99 16.06 -6.75
N PHE A 60 5.75 15.08 -6.26
CA PHE A 60 6.93 14.54 -6.93
C PHE A 60 6.57 13.89 -8.26
N VAL A 61 5.66 12.90 -8.30
CA VAL A 61 5.36 12.16 -9.54
C VAL A 61 4.77 13.05 -10.63
N ARG A 62 4.00 14.08 -10.24
CA ARG A 62 3.46 15.07 -11.19
C ARG A 62 4.53 15.99 -11.76
N ARG A 63 5.44 16.50 -10.92
CA ARG A 63 6.56 17.33 -11.40
C ARG A 63 7.50 16.53 -12.31
N SER A 64 7.61 15.22 -12.09
CA SER A 64 8.38 14.31 -12.94
C SER A 64 7.66 13.89 -14.22
N GLY A 65 6.43 14.38 -14.47
CA GLY A 65 5.67 14.07 -15.68
C GLY A 65 5.12 12.64 -15.76
N VAL A 66 5.12 11.90 -14.66
CA VAL A 66 4.71 10.49 -14.60
C VAL A 66 3.65 10.23 -13.52
N PRO A 67 2.50 10.94 -13.56
CA PRO A 67 1.45 10.78 -12.56
C PRO A 67 0.95 9.32 -12.50
N THR A 68 0.57 8.87 -11.32
CA THR A 68 0.01 7.53 -11.06
C THR A 68 -1.51 7.52 -11.10
N ALA A 69 -2.17 8.67 -10.92
CA ALA A 69 -3.61 8.84 -11.11
C ALA A 69 -4.02 10.16 -11.79
N ASP A 70 -5.30 10.27 -12.14
CA ASP A 70 -5.93 11.50 -12.65
C ASP A 70 -5.72 12.68 -11.67
N PRO A 71 -5.55 13.93 -12.15
CA PRO A 71 -5.39 15.11 -11.28
C PRO A 71 -6.49 15.32 -10.24
N LYS A 72 -7.70 14.83 -10.50
CA LYS A 72 -8.85 14.94 -9.59
C LYS A 72 -8.94 13.76 -8.61
N ALA A 73 -8.13 12.71 -8.80
CA ALA A 73 -8.08 11.56 -7.91
C ALA A 73 -7.18 11.84 -6.70
N LEU A 74 -7.51 11.22 -5.57
CA LEU A 74 -6.70 11.28 -4.34
C LEU A 74 -5.33 10.58 -4.50
N ASP A 75 -5.20 9.66 -5.46
CA ASP A 75 -3.99 8.89 -5.78
C ASP A 75 -3.56 7.94 -4.65
N ALA A 76 -4.23 6.79 -4.56
CA ALA A 76 -3.97 5.80 -3.52
C ALA A 76 -2.57 5.18 -3.59
N ASP A 77 -1.95 5.13 -4.78
CA ASP A 77 -0.55 4.69 -4.94
C ASP A 77 0.41 5.59 -4.15
N CYS A 78 0.15 6.91 -4.11
CA CYS A 78 0.94 7.85 -3.31
C CYS A 78 0.79 7.60 -1.79
N ILE A 79 -0.42 7.26 -1.34
CA ILE A 79 -0.70 6.96 0.07
C ILE A 79 -0.04 5.64 0.48
N LEU A 80 -0.19 4.60 -0.34
CA LEU A 80 0.42 3.29 -0.12
C LEU A 80 1.96 3.39 -0.08
N ALA A 81 2.55 4.11 -1.04
CA ALA A 81 3.99 4.37 -1.03
C ALA A 81 4.42 5.13 0.23
N ALA A 82 3.66 6.13 0.65
CA ALA A 82 3.98 6.91 1.84
C ALA A 82 3.93 6.08 3.13
N GLN A 83 2.87 5.28 3.32
CA GLN A 83 2.76 4.33 4.43
C GLN A 83 3.96 3.38 4.46
N THR A 84 4.29 2.78 3.31
CA THR A 84 5.44 1.88 3.17
C THR A 84 6.76 2.57 3.53
N SER A 85 6.98 3.81 3.07
CA SER A 85 8.23 4.54 3.33
C SER A 85 8.47 4.91 4.80
N LEU A 86 7.42 4.83 5.63
CA LEU A 86 7.48 5.11 7.06
C LEU A 86 7.45 3.82 7.90
N LEU A 87 7.34 2.66 7.24
CA LEU A 87 7.28 1.36 7.87
C LEU A 87 8.69 0.79 8.08
N GLY A 88 8.84 -0.04 9.11
CA GLY A 88 10.12 -0.68 9.44
C GLY A 88 11.08 0.24 10.22
N GLY A 89 12.12 -0.37 10.79
CA GLY A 89 13.21 0.30 11.48
C GLY A 89 14.51 0.35 10.65
N PRO A 90 15.58 0.94 11.20
CA PRO A 90 16.89 0.95 10.55
C PRO A 90 17.38 -0.47 10.25
N GLY A 91 17.59 -0.78 8.98
CA GLY A 91 18.08 -2.09 8.51
C GLY A 91 16.98 -3.04 8.05
N ASP A 92 15.71 -2.71 8.24
CA ASP A 92 14.60 -3.52 7.74
C ASP A 92 14.43 -3.32 6.22
N ALA A 93 14.16 -4.43 5.51
CA ALA A 93 13.72 -4.39 4.13
C ALA A 93 12.18 -4.43 4.10
N VAL A 94 11.55 -3.40 3.55
CA VAL A 94 10.09 -3.33 3.36
C VAL A 94 9.78 -3.40 1.88
N THR A 95 9.03 -4.41 1.46
CA THR A 95 8.63 -4.62 0.07
C THR A 95 7.10 -4.60 -0.06
N ILE A 96 6.58 -3.81 -0.99
CA ILE A 96 5.17 -3.83 -1.36
C ILE A 96 4.93 -5.01 -2.30
N ALA A 97 4.13 -5.98 -1.86
CA ALA A 97 3.68 -7.06 -2.72
C ALA A 97 2.47 -6.61 -3.56
N THR A 98 2.62 -6.51 -4.88
CA THR A 98 1.65 -5.87 -5.77
C THR A 98 1.76 -6.34 -7.22
N THR A 99 0.65 -6.27 -7.95
CA THR A 99 0.65 -6.44 -9.41
C THR A 99 0.98 -5.13 -10.15
N ASN A 100 0.96 -3.98 -9.45
CA ASN A 100 1.24 -2.66 -10.00
C ASN A 100 2.66 -2.14 -9.66
N ALA A 101 3.65 -3.04 -9.68
CA ALA A 101 5.02 -2.74 -9.27
C ALA A 101 5.65 -1.58 -10.07
N VAL A 102 5.32 -1.46 -11.36
CA VAL A 102 5.86 -0.40 -12.23
C VAL A 102 5.45 1.00 -11.80
N HIS A 103 4.24 1.18 -11.25
CA HIS A 103 3.81 2.49 -10.75
C HIS A 103 4.48 2.80 -9.41
N LEU A 104 4.51 1.83 -8.51
CA LEU A 104 5.00 2.02 -7.14
C LEU A 104 6.52 2.18 -7.06
N ASN A 105 7.29 1.51 -7.93
CA ASN A 105 8.74 1.69 -8.02
C ASN A 105 9.17 3.08 -8.56
N ARG A 106 8.24 3.96 -8.94
CA ARG A 106 8.55 5.35 -9.31
C ARG A 106 8.83 6.23 -8.08
N PHE A 107 8.34 5.82 -6.92
CA PHE A 107 8.53 6.59 -5.69
C PHE A 107 9.91 6.32 -5.09
N PRO A 108 10.68 7.36 -4.71
CA PRO A 108 12.01 7.18 -4.13
C PRO A 108 11.97 6.34 -2.85
N GLY A 109 12.82 5.30 -2.81
CA GLY A 109 12.96 4.42 -1.63
C GLY A 109 11.88 3.35 -1.50
N ILE A 110 11.01 3.19 -2.50
CA ILE A 110 10.00 2.12 -2.51
C ILE A 110 10.52 0.92 -3.29
N ASP A 111 10.42 -0.26 -2.67
CA ASP A 111 10.59 -1.54 -3.32
C ASP A 111 9.22 -2.20 -3.48
N ALA A 112 8.78 -2.37 -4.72
CA ALA A 112 7.51 -3.00 -5.05
C ALA A 112 7.74 -4.16 -6.02
N ARG A 113 7.18 -5.33 -5.72
CA ARG A 113 7.39 -6.56 -6.49
C ARG A 113 6.11 -7.38 -6.58
N GLN A 114 6.02 -8.24 -7.58
CA GLN A 114 5.02 -9.30 -7.58
C GLN A 114 5.28 -10.24 -6.39
N TRP A 115 4.22 -10.73 -5.77
CA TRP A 115 4.29 -11.56 -4.57
C TRP A 115 5.25 -12.75 -4.74
N ASP A 116 5.15 -13.46 -5.86
CA ASP A 116 5.96 -14.66 -6.13
C ASP A 116 7.45 -14.38 -6.34
N LEU A 117 7.84 -13.10 -6.44
CA LEU A 117 9.23 -12.65 -6.58
C LEU A 117 9.84 -12.16 -5.25
N ILE A 118 9.06 -12.16 -4.18
CA ILE A 118 9.54 -11.81 -2.84
C ILE A 118 10.13 -13.08 -2.22
N THR A 119 11.44 -13.08 -2.08
CA THR A 119 12.19 -14.14 -1.39
C THR A 119 12.62 -13.60 -0.03
N GLY A 120 12.49 -14.43 1.01
CA GLY A 120 13.00 -14.10 2.34
C GLY A 120 14.42 -14.59 2.55
#